data_AF-A0A2G6T3V4-F1
#
_entry.id   AF-A0A2G6T3V4-F1
#
_cell.length_a   1.000
_cell.length_b   1.000
_cell.length_c   1.000
_cell.angle_alpha   90.00
_cell.angle_beta   90.00
_cell.angle_gamma   90.00
#
_symmetry.space_group_name_H-M   'P 1'
#
loop_
_entity.id
_entity.type
_entity.pdbx_description
1 polymer ?
#
loop_
_entity_poly.entity_id
_entity_poly.type
_entity_poly.pdbx_seq_one_letter_code
_entity_poly.pdbx_strand_id
1 'polypeptide(L)'
;MYLRRVLNQLAGEGVSHTDLQLHAVNAALPAPQLLDEVAIFVAREYFDGQLSFDDADRIINNVWSLATALDTEISRITWAVYLAFDGGEYRRSGDGPDVDPEQKYTLPAISAFLLQCN
;
A
#
# COMPACT_ATOMS: atom_id res chain seq x y z
N MET A 1 -0.31 6.03 -18.72
CA MET A 1 -1.49 5.19 -19.09
C MET A 1 -1.29 3.71 -18.77
N TYR A 2 -0.11 3.10 -19.01
CA TYR A 2 0.13 1.68 -18.67
C TYR A 2 0.30 1.43 -17.16
N LEU A 3 1.15 2.22 -16.49
CA LEU A 3 1.42 2.06 -15.05
C LEU A 3 0.13 2.17 -14.21
N ARG A 4 -0.69 3.23 -14.36
CA ARG A 4 -1.97 3.35 -13.63
C ARG A 4 -2.94 2.18 -13.86
N ARG A 5 -2.91 1.53 -15.03
CA ARG A 5 -3.73 0.34 -15.31
C ARG A 5 -3.20 -0.91 -14.61
N VAL A 6 -1.88 -1.09 -14.60
CA VAL A 6 -1.20 -2.14 -13.83
C VAL A 6 -1.44 -1.94 -12.34
N LEU A 7 -1.30 -0.71 -11.85
CA LEU A 7 -1.57 -0.34 -10.46
C LEU A 7 -3.03 -0.64 -10.06
N ASN A 8 -4.00 -0.27 -10.91
CA ASN A 8 -5.41 -0.60 -10.68
C ASN A 8 -5.71 -2.11 -10.75
N GLN A 9 -5.00 -2.88 -11.57
CA GLN A 9 -5.13 -4.35 -11.60
C GLN A 9 -4.52 -4.99 -10.36
N LEU A 10 -3.35 -4.50 -9.92
CA LEU A 10 -2.70 -4.99 -8.71
C LEU A 10 -3.50 -4.65 -7.44
N ALA A 11 -4.29 -3.58 -7.53
CA ALA A 11 -5.21 -3.12 -6.52
C ALA A 11 -6.58 -3.84 -6.53
N GLY A 12 -6.93 -4.54 -7.60
CA GLY A 12 -8.29 -5.02 -7.83
C GLY A 12 -8.64 -6.28 -7.05
N GLU A 13 -7.81 -7.32 -7.15
CA GLU A 13 -8.07 -8.66 -6.61
C GLU A 13 -6.75 -9.46 -6.55
N GLY A 14 -6.66 -10.39 -5.59
CA GLY A 14 -5.48 -11.18 -5.23
C GLY A 14 -4.53 -11.51 -6.39
N VAL A 15 -3.50 -10.69 -6.51
CA VAL A 15 -2.46 -10.82 -7.53
C VAL A 15 -1.55 -11.97 -7.13
N SER A 16 -1.38 -12.94 -8.02
CA SER A 16 -0.41 -14.02 -7.77
C SER A 16 1.03 -13.53 -8.00
N HIS A 17 2.02 -14.21 -7.41
CA HIS A 17 3.43 -13.94 -7.69
C HIS A 17 3.75 -14.00 -9.21
N THR A 18 3.05 -14.85 -9.96
CA THR A 18 3.16 -14.93 -11.43
C THR A 18 2.70 -13.65 -12.12
N ASP A 19 1.60 -13.06 -11.66
CA ASP A 19 1.08 -11.80 -12.21
C ASP A 19 2.02 -10.64 -11.88
N LEU A 20 2.57 -10.60 -10.66
CA LEU A 20 3.58 -9.61 -10.27
C LEU A 20 4.81 -9.66 -11.19
N GLN A 21 5.36 -10.86 -11.46
CA GLN A 21 6.50 -11.03 -12.35
C GLN A 21 6.18 -10.60 -13.79
N LEU A 22 4.99 -10.95 -14.30
CA LEU A 22 4.55 -10.53 -15.63
C LEU A 22 4.45 -9.00 -15.74
N HIS A 23 3.85 -8.35 -14.74
CA HIS A 23 3.74 -6.90 -14.70
C HIS A 23 5.09 -6.20 -14.53
N ALA A 24 6.00 -6.76 -13.72
CA ALA A 24 7.36 -6.26 -13.55
C ALA A 24 8.15 -6.27 -14.87
N VAL A 25 8.09 -7.38 -15.61
CA VAL A 25 8.71 -7.49 -16.95
C VAL A 25 8.13 -6.46 -17.91
N ASN A 26 6.80 -6.34 -17.98
CA ASN A 26 6.16 -5.40 -18.89
C ASN A 26 6.42 -3.92 -18.52
N ALA A 27 6.61 -3.63 -17.23
CA ALA A 27 6.97 -2.30 -16.74
C ALA A 27 8.47 -1.99 -16.87
N ALA A 28 9.29 -2.98 -17.23
CA ALA A 28 10.75 -2.91 -17.20
C ALA A 28 11.30 -2.48 -15.82
N LEU A 29 10.68 -2.96 -14.74
CA LEU A 29 11.06 -2.70 -13.35
C LEU A 29 11.32 -4.01 -12.61
N PRO A 30 12.26 -4.04 -11.65
CA PRO A 30 12.33 -5.12 -10.68
C PRO A 30 11.02 -5.25 -9.89
N ALA A 31 10.61 -6.48 -9.56
CA ALA A 31 9.37 -6.72 -8.82
C ALA A 31 9.27 -5.94 -7.48
N PRO A 32 10.33 -5.83 -6.64
CA PRO A 32 10.28 -5.00 -5.43
C PRO A 32 10.01 -3.53 -5.73
N GLN A 33 10.59 -2.99 -6.81
CA GLN A 33 10.37 -1.60 -7.20
C GLN A 33 8.94 -1.39 -7.71
N LEU A 34 8.36 -2.36 -8.41
CA LEU A 34 6.94 -2.30 -8.81
C LEU A 34 6.01 -2.27 -7.60
N LEU A 35 6.31 -3.04 -6.54
CA LEU A 35 5.53 -3.02 -5.30
C LEU A 35 5.60 -1.65 -4.60
N ASP A 36 6.77 -1.00 -4.61
CA ASP A 36 6.91 0.36 -4.08
C ASP A 36 6.07 1.38 -4.84
N GLU A 37 6.06 1.30 -6.18
CA GLU A 37 5.20 2.16 -7.01
C GLU A 37 3.71 1.94 -6.72
N VAL A 38 3.29 0.70 -6.43
CA VAL A 38 1.92 0.39 -5.98
C VAL A 38 1.63 1.01 -4.63
N ALA A 39 2.53 0.84 -3.66
CA ALA A 39 2.35 1.39 -2.32
C ALA A 39 2.23 2.93 -2.35
N ILE A 40 3.08 3.60 -3.12
CA ILE A 40 3.02 5.07 -3.32
C ILE A 40 1.71 5.49 -3.98
N PHE A 41 1.27 4.77 -5.02
CA PHE A 41 0.02 5.08 -5.71
C PHE A 41 -1.18 4.96 -4.79
N VAL A 42 -1.28 3.87 -4.02
CA VAL A 42 -2.36 3.64 -3.07
C VAL A 42 -2.37 4.72 -1.98
N ALA A 43 -1.20 5.06 -1.42
CA ALA A 43 -1.07 6.12 -0.44
C ALA A 43 -1.59 7.47 -0.97
N ARG A 44 -1.28 7.82 -2.22
CA ARG A 44 -1.76 9.06 -2.88
C ARG A 44 -3.27 9.04 -3.11
N GLU A 45 -3.79 7.97 -3.72
CA GLU A 45 -5.23 7.89 -4.03
C GLU A 45 -6.08 7.85 -2.75
N TYR A 46 -5.59 7.19 -1.69
CA TYR A 46 -6.23 7.24 -0.37
C TYR A 46 -6.21 8.67 0.22
N PHE A 47 -5.05 9.34 0.21
CA PHE A 47 -4.91 10.70 0.74
C PHE A 47 -5.78 11.73 -0.02
N ASP A 48 -5.92 11.55 -1.34
CA ASP A 48 -6.76 12.38 -2.21
C ASP A 48 -8.26 12.01 -2.15
N GLY A 49 -8.64 11.04 -1.30
CA GLY A 49 -10.01 10.56 -1.12
C GLY A 49 -10.59 9.83 -2.34
N GLN A 50 -9.73 9.37 -3.26
CA GLN A 50 -10.11 8.59 -4.45
C GLN A 50 -10.23 7.09 -4.14
N LEU A 51 -9.67 6.65 -3.01
CA LEU A 51 -9.69 5.26 -2.55
C LEU A 51 -10.16 5.21 -1.10
N SER A 52 -11.09 4.30 -0.78
CA SER A 52 -11.55 4.09 0.59
C SER A 52 -10.44 3.47 1.46
N PHE A 53 -10.54 3.59 2.78
CA PHE A 53 -9.62 2.88 3.68
C PHE A 53 -9.66 1.38 3.46
N ASP A 54 -10.85 0.77 3.44
CA ASP A 54 -11.00 -0.68 3.25
C ASP A 54 -10.38 -1.17 1.94
N ASP A 55 -10.54 -0.41 0.84
CA ASP A 55 -9.92 -0.75 -0.42
C ASP A 55 -8.39 -0.59 -0.35
N ALA A 56 -7.91 0.53 0.16
CA ALA A 56 -6.49 0.82 0.26
C ALA A 56 -5.76 -0.20 1.15
N ASP A 57 -6.33 -0.50 2.32
CA ASP A 57 -5.84 -1.49 3.27
C ASP A 57 -5.74 -2.88 2.62
N ARG A 58 -6.82 -3.34 1.98
CA ARG A 58 -6.84 -4.63 1.26
C ARG A 58 -5.73 -4.74 0.23
N ILE A 59 -5.47 -3.66 -0.50
CA ILE A 59 -4.42 -3.63 -1.53
C ILE A 59 -3.04 -3.70 -0.90
N ILE A 60 -2.80 -2.91 0.14
CA ILE A 60 -1.51 -2.85 0.83
C ILE A 60 -1.21 -4.17 1.55
N ASN A 61 -2.22 -4.82 2.12
CA ASN A 61 -2.12 -6.18 2.66
C ASN A 61 -1.69 -7.21 1.59
N ASN A 62 -2.18 -7.07 0.35
CA ASN A 62 -1.73 -7.89 -0.77
C ASN A 62 -0.29 -7.56 -1.22
N VAL A 63 0.05 -6.27 -1.31
CA VAL A 63 1.43 -5.82 -1.60
C VAL A 63 2.42 -6.36 -0.57
N TRP A 64 2.07 -6.30 0.71
CA TRP A 64 2.84 -6.85 1.81
C TRP A 64 3.04 -8.37 1.67
N SER A 65 1.95 -9.10 1.41
CA SER A 65 2.00 -10.55 1.18
C SER A 65 2.93 -10.93 0.03
N LEU A 66 2.88 -10.18 -1.08
CA LEU A 66 3.78 -10.38 -2.21
C LEU A 66 5.23 -10.05 -1.87
N ALA A 67 5.48 -8.92 -1.18
CA ALA A 67 6.83 -8.50 -0.80
C ALA A 67 7.50 -9.52 0.12
N THR A 68 6.78 -10.06 1.11
CA THR A 68 7.29 -11.09 2.03
C THR A 68 7.56 -12.44 1.35
N ALA A 69 6.93 -12.70 0.21
CA ALA A 69 7.15 -13.92 -0.58
C ALA A 69 8.36 -13.80 -1.53
N LEU A 70 8.91 -12.59 -1.74
CA LEU A 70 10.14 -12.41 -2.51
C LEU A 70 11.36 -12.79 -1.66
N ASP A 71 12.36 -13.44 -2.28
CA ASP A 71 13.66 -13.72 -1.64
C ASP A 71 14.57 -12.48 -1.67
N THR A 72 14.03 -11.33 -1.23
CA THR A 72 14.68 -10.03 -1.23
C THR A 72 14.28 -9.23 0.00
N GLU A 73 15.12 -8.28 0.43
CA GLU A 73 14.76 -7.36 1.51
C GLU A 73 13.51 -6.55 1.14
N ILE A 74 12.58 -6.42 2.08
CA ILE A 74 11.37 -5.63 1.88
C ILE A 74 11.74 -4.15 1.92
N SER A 75 11.30 -3.42 0.90
CA SER A 75 11.56 -1.99 0.80
C SER A 75 10.95 -1.22 1.96
N ARG A 76 11.65 -0.15 2.35
CA ARG A 76 11.18 0.81 3.35
C ARG A 76 9.89 1.50 2.93
N ILE A 77 9.65 1.67 1.64
CA ILE A 77 8.41 2.28 1.11
C ILE A 77 7.24 1.35 1.38
N THR A 78 7.31 0.11 0.88
CA THR A 78 6.30 -0.92 1.12
C THR A 78 6.02 -1.11 2.62
N TRP A 79 7.08 -1.21 3.44
CA TRP A 79 6.95 -1.35 4.89
C TRP A 79 6.25 -0.16 5.56
N ALA A 80 6.64 1.07 5.22
CA ALA A 80 6.08 2.27 5.83
C ALA A 80 4.59 2.42 5.52
N VAL A 81 4.19 2.16 4.27
CA VAL A 81 2.79 2.24 3.85
C VAL A 81 1.98 1.11 4.50
N TYR A 82 2.51 -0.11 4.55
CA TYR A 82 1.87 -1.23 5.27
C TYR A 82 1.60 -0.89 6.74
N LEU A 83 2.60 -0.42 7.47
CA LEU A 83 2.43 -0.04 8.87
C LEU A 83 1.43 1.09 9.09
N ALA A 84 1.28 2.00 8.12
CA ALA A 84 0.31 3.08 8.21
C ALA A 84 -1.12 2.54 8.17
N PHE A 85 -1.43 1.63 7.24
CA PHE A 85 -2.75 1.03 7.12
C PHE A 85 -3.06 0.03 8.26
N ASP A 86 -2.11 -0.87 8.58
CA ASP A 86 -2.20 -1.80 9.71
C ASP A 86 -2.51 -1.06 11.03
N GLY A 87 -1.88 0.10 11.23
CA GLY A 87 -2.08 0.92 12.42
C GLY A 87 -3.49 1.50 12.57
N GLY A 88 -4.28 1.57 11.50
CA GLY A 88 -5.67 2.04 11.50
C GLY A 88 -6.73 0.94 11.48
N GLU A 89 -6.35 -0.34 11.50
CA GLU A 89 -7.32 -1.44 11.56
C GLU A 89 -7.98 -1.57 12.94
N TYR A 90 -7.32 -1.11 14.01
CA TYR A 90 -7.77 -1.35 15.39
C TYR A 90 -7.55 -0.18 16.33
N ARG A 91 -8.48 -0.06 17.28
CA ARG A 91 -8.31 0.80 18.45
C ARG A 91 -7.21 0.25 19.36
N ARG A 92 -6.39 1.14 19.90
CA ARG A 92 -5.38 0.82 20.90
C ARG A 92 -5.98 0.87 22.30
N SER A 93 -5.32 0.26 23.27
CA SER A 93 -5.81 0.16 24.67
C SER A 93 -6.08 1.52 25.35
N GLY A 94 -5.49 2.61 24.86
CA GLY A 94 -5.73 3.98 25.34
C GLY A 94 -6.77 4.78 24.55
N ASP A 95 -7.40 4.18 23.53
CA ASP A 95 -8.38 4.87 22.70
C ASP A 95 -9.76 4.91 23.36
N GLY A 96 -10.39 6.08 23.28
CA GLY A 96 -11.79 6.24 23.68
C GLY A 96 -12.74 5.50 22.73
N PRO A 97 -14.00 5.27 23.15
CA PRO A 97 -15.00 4.53 22.36
C PRO A 97 -15.39 5.22 21.05
N ASP A 98 -15.13 6.52 20.92
CA ASP A 98 -15.45 7.33 19.74
C ASP A 98 -14.24 7.56 18.83
N VAL A 99 -13.08 6.99 19.16
CA VAL A 99 -11.89 7.10 18.32
C VAL A 99 -12.08 6.27 17.06
N ASP A 100 -11.90 6.93 15.92
CA ASP A 100 -11.69 6.32 14.62
C ASP A 100 -10.18 6.07 14.44
N PRO A 101 -9.72 4.81 14.41
CA PRO A 101 -8.30 4.48 14.26
C PRO A 101 -7.73 4.90 12.91
N GLU A 102 -8.51 4.88 11.83
CA GLU A 102 -8.08 5.34 10.51
C GLU A 102 -7.68 6.81 10.58
N GLN A 103 -8.58 7.65 11.08
CA GLN A 103 -8.36 9.09 11.20
C GLN A 103 -7.23 9.42 12.18
N LYS A 104 -7.06 8.60 13.22
CA LYS A 104 -6.05 8.81 14.25
C LYS A 104 -4.64 8.33 13.85
N TYR A 105 -4.54 7.25 13.09
CA TYR A 105 -3.27 6.57 12.82
C TYR A 105 -2.92 6.52 11.34
N THR A 106 -3.81 6.06 10.46
CA THR A 106 -3.55 5.91 9.03
C THR A 106 -3.34 7.25 8.36
N LEU A 107 -4.32 8.16 8.46
CA LEU A 107 -4.30 9.42 7.72
C LEU A 107 -3.06 10.29 8.07
N PRO A 108 -2.67 10.46 9.35
CA PRO A 108 -1.45 11.18 9.69
C PRO A 108 -0.17 10.47 9.21
N ALA A 109 -0.10 9.14 9.29
CA ALA A 109 1.06 8.38 8.85
C ALA A 109 1.26 8.44 7.32
N ILE A 110 0.18 8.30 6.55
CA ILE A 110 0.21 8.45 5.09
C ILE A 110 0.60 9.88 4.69
N SER A 111 0.03 10.89 5.34
CA SER A 111 0.40 12.28 5.11
C SER A 111 1.91 12.52 5.34
N ALA A 112 2.44 12.01 6.47
CA ALA A 112 3.86 12.11 6.80
C ALA A 112 4.77 11.32 5.83
N PHE A 113 4.32 10.16 5.35
CA PHE A 113 5.01 9.39 4.32
C PHE A 113 5.08 10.17 3.00
N LEU A 114 3.96 10.70 2.51
CA LEU A 114 3.89 11.43 1.24
C LEU A 114 4.75 12.70 1.23
N LEU A 115 4.90 13.38 2.38
CA LEU A 115 5.80 14.54 2.52
C LEU A 115 7.29 14.18 2.31
N GLN A 116 7.68 12.92 2.55
CA GLN A 116 9.04 12.44 2.36
C GLN A 116 9.30 11.96 0.92
N CYS A 117 8.25 11.79 0.11
CA CYS A 117 8.34 11.37 -1.28
C CYS A 117 8.42 12.52 -2.30
N ASN A 118 8.44 13.78 -1.83
CA ASN A 118 8.55 14.98 -2.65
C ASN A 118 10.00 15.43 -2.89
#